data_AF-A0A5E4JSR0-F1
#
_entry.id   AF-A0A5E4JSR0-F1
#
_cell.length_a   1.000
_cell.length_b   1.000
_cell.length_c   1.000
_cell.angle_alpha   90.00
_cell.angle_beta   90.00
_cell.angle_gamma   90.00
#
_symmetry.space_group_name_H-M   'P 1'
#
loop_
_entity.id
_entity.type
_entity.pdbx_description
1 polymer ?
#
loop_
_entity_poly.entity_id
_entity_poly.type
_entity_poly.pdbx_seq_one_letter_code
_entity_poly.pdbx_strand_id
1 'polypeptide(L)'
;MKRNNKRILFWAIIIIILLLGLAYAVNTGYIKFSIPQKNNGIPPLNSITIQNPLAVTCSEYNNMDRQIGGEQDTKKQTCLALCQNSNKNYYSYSCDNNDHLNCICV
;
A
#
# COMPACT_ATOMS: atom_id res chain seq x y z
N MET A 1 57.13 5.98 -6.52
CA MET A 1 55.66 5.96 -6.30
C MET A 1 54.97 5.06 -7.32
N LYS A 2 54.68 3.78 -7.01
CA LYS A 2 54.01 2.84 -7.96
C LYS A 2 53.48 1.54 -7.30
N ARG A 3 53.07 1.57 -6.02
CA ARG A 3 52.46 0.41 -5.32
C ARG A 3 51.08 0.67 -4.71
N ASN A 4 50.67 1.94 -4.60
CA ASN A 4 49.39 2.31 -3.98
C ASN A 4 48.20 2.18 -4.97
N ASN A 5 48.42 2.39 -6.27
CA ASN A 5 47.35 2.34 -7.27
C ASN A 5 46.77 0.92 -7.48
N LYS A 6 47.58 -0.13 -7.31
CA LYS A 6 47.08 -1.52 -7.44
C LYS A 6 46.15 -1.91 -6.28
N ARG A 7 46.41 -1.41 -5.07
CA ARG A 7 45.53 -1.66 -3.91
C ARG A 7 44.20 -0.95 -4.10
N ILE A 8 44.20 0.29 -4.59
CA ILE A 8 42.98 1.06 -4.86
C ILE A 8 42.09 0.36 -5.90
N LEU A 9 42.68 -0.16 -6.98
CA LEU A 9 41.93 -0.91 -8.00
C LEU A 9 41.28 -2.17 -7.43
N PHE A 10 41.98 -2.90 -6.56
CA PHE A 10 41.45 -4.09 -5.90
C PHE A 10 40.26 -3.77 -4.99
N TRP A 11 40.37 -2.70 -4.18
CA TRP A 11 39.26 -2.23 -3.33
C TRP A 11 38.04 -1.79 -4.14
N ALA A 12 38.25 -1.15 -5.31
CA ALA A 12 37.16 -0.73 -6.19
C ALA A 12 36.36 -1.92 -6.74
N ILE A 13 37.03 -3.00 -7.15
CA ILE A 13 36.37 -4.21 -7.68
C ILE A 13 35.49 -4.88 -6.60
N ILE A 14 35.99 -4.96 -5.36
CA ILE A 14 35.23 -5.55 -4.25
C ILE A 14 33.94 -4.76 -3.99
N ILE A 15 34.01 -3.43 -4.01
CA ILE A 15 32.84 -2.57 -3.79
C ILE A 15 31.80 -2.78 -4.90
N ILE A 16 32.24 -2.90 -6.15
CA ILE A 16 31.33 -3.13 -7.29
C ILE A 16 30.60 -4.47 -7.17
N ILE A 17 31.30 -5.55 -6.79
CA ILE A 17 30.69 -6.88 -6.59
C ILE A 17 29.65 -6.83 -5.46
N LEU A 18 29.96 -6.13 -4.36
CA LEU A 18 29.03 -5.91 -3.25
C LEU A 18 27.75 -5.18 -3.68
N LEU A 19 27.88 -4.12 -4.48
CA LEU A 19 26.74 -3.35 -4.99
C LEU A 19 25.87 -4.20 -5.93
N LEU A 20 26.48 -5.00 -6.79
CA LEU A 20 25.74 -5.92 -7.69
C LEU A 20 24.97 -6.99 -6.89
N GLY A 21 25.58 -7.55 -5.84
CA GLY A 21 24.92 -8.51 -4.95
C GLY A 21 23.72 -7.89 -4.22
N LEU A 22 23.87 -6.66 -3.73
CA LEU A 22 22.76 -5.93 -3.09
C LEU A 22 21.62 -5.65 -4.08
N ALA A 23 21.94 -5.19 -5.29
CA ALA A 23 20.95 -4.93 -6.34
C ALA A 23 20.19 -6.20 -6.73
N TYR A 24 20.89 -7.34 -6.85
CA TYR A 24 20.26 -8.63 -7.12
C TYR A 24 19.33 -9.07 -5.97
N ALA A 25 19.74 -8.91 -4.71
CA ALA A 25 18.92 -9.25 -3.55
C ALA A 25 17.65 -8.38 -3.43
N VAL A 26 17.73 -7.10 -3.82
CA VAL A 26 16.55 -6.21 -3.91
C VAL A 26 15.63 -6.66 -5.05
N ASN A 27 16.17 -6.91 -6.26
CA ASN A 27 15.38 -7.27 -7.43
C ASN A 27 14.68 -8.64 -7.30
N THR A 28 15.34 -9.60 -6.63
CA THR A 28 14.77 -10.92 -6.35
C THR A 28 13.74 -10.91 -5.21
N GLY A 29 13.50 -9.75 -4.58
CA GLY A 29 12.50 -9.61 -3.52
C GLY A 29 12.85 -10.37 -2.24
N TYR A 30 14.12 -10.73 -2.04
CA TYR A 30 14.59 -11.30 -0.76
C TYR A 30 14.42 -10.29 0.39
N ILE A 31 14.56 -8.99 0.07
CA ILE A 31 14.32 -7.91 1.02
C ILE A 31 12.86 -7.48 0.89
N LYS A 32 11.95 -8.33 1.37
CA LYS A 32 10.60 -7.87 1.70
C LYS A 32 10.72 -6.99 2.93
N PHE A 33 10.62 -5.68 2.75
CA PHE A 33 10.35 -4.76 3.85
C PHE A 33 8.96 -5.10 4.39
N SER A 34 8.88 -6.07 5.29
CA SER A 34 7.72 -6.24 6.16
C SER A 34 7.71 -5.02 7.06
N ILE A 35 7.05 -3.95 6.61
CA ILE A 35 6.67 -2.85 7.49
C ILE A 35 5.88 -3.53 8.61
N PRO A 36 6.37 -3.57 9.86
CA PRO A 36 5.56 -4.07 10.95
C PRO A 36 4.35 -3.14 10.99
N GLN A 37 3.17 -3.68 10.67
CA GLN A 37 1.93 -3.00 10.98
C GLN A 37 1.93 -2.83 12.49
N LYS A 38 2.36 -1.65 12.92
CA LYS A 38 2.23 -1.19 14.28
C LYS A 38 0.72 -1.20 14.53
N ASN A 39 0.22 -2.29 15.11
CA ASN A 39 -1.06 -2.35 15.79
C ASN A 39 -0.93 -1.37 16.96
N ASN A 40 -0.96 -0.08 16.64
CA ASN A 40 -1.38 0.93 17.59
C ASN A 40 -2.76 0.47 18.00
N GLY A 41 -2.93 0.05 19.25
CA GLY A 41 -4.24 -0.16 19.84
C GLY A 41 -5.02 1.12 19.64
N ILE A 42 -5.86 1.12 18.61
CA ILE A 42 -6.86 2.14 18.38
C ILE A 42 -7.82 1.91 19.56
N PRO A 43 -8.03 2.88 20.48
CA PRO A 43 -9.11 2.77 21.44
C PRO A 43 -10.39 2.45 20.66
N PRO A 44 -11.40 1.73 21.20
CA PRO A 44 -12.62 1.48 20.46
C PRO A 44 -13.26 2.81 20.05
N LEU A 45 -12.87 3.33 18.89
CA LEU A 45 -13.47 4.48 18.27
C LEU A 45 -14.82 3.99 17.81
N ASN A 46 -15.87 4.76 18.09
CA ASN A 46 -17.22 4.50 17.63
C ASN A 46 -17.25 4.47 16.10
N SER A 47 -16.90 3.30 15.56
CA SER A 47 -16.94 3.02 14.15
C SER A 47 -18.40 3.02 13.73
N ILE A 48 -18.72 3.86 12.75
CA ILE A 48 -20.01 3.76 12.06
C ILE A 48 -19.76 3.13 10.70
N THR A 49 -20.62 2.18 10.36
CA THR A 49 -20.67 1.63 9.01
C THR A 49 -21.69 2.43 8.21
N ILE A 50 -21.26 3.00 7.10
CA ILE A 50 -22.11 3.75 6.18
C ILE A 50 -22.20 2.95 4.89
N GLN A 51 -23.41 2.58 4.50
CA GLN A 51 -23.67 2.01 3.17
C GLN A 51 -23.73 3.13 2.14
N ASN A 52 -23.04 2.96 1.02
CA ASN A 52 -23.11 3.91 -0.07
C ASN A 52 -24.56 3.99 -0.61
N PRO A 53 -25.24 5.15 -0.53
CA PRO A 53 -26.65 5.27 -0.91
C PRO A 53 -26.91 5.14 -2.42
N LEU A 54 -25.86 5.16 -3.24
CA LEU A 54 -25.97 5.09 -4.70
C LEU A 54 -26.17 3.67 -5.25
N ALA A 55 -26.26 2.63 -4.39
CA ALA A 55 -26.41 1.22 -4.78
C ALA A 55 -25.32 0.69 -5.73
N VAL A 56 -24.22 1.44 -5.89
CA VAL A 56 -23.08 1.03 -6.72
C VAL A 56 -22.39 -0.12 -6.02
N THR A 57 -22.41 -1.26 -6.70
CA THR A 57 -21.95 -2.53 -6.16
C THR A 57 -20.42 -2.60 -6.12
N CYS A 58 -19.86 -3.40 -5.21
CA CYS A 58 -18.42 -3.62 -5.16
C CYS A 58 -17.87 -4.21 -6.48
N SER A 59 -18.69 -4.95 -7.22
CA SER A 59 -18.37 -5.45 -8.57
C SER A 59 -18.33 -4.35 -9.62
N GLU A 60 -19.19 -3.33 -9.56
CA GLU A 60 -19.15 -2.19 -10.49
C GLU A 60 -17.87 -1.38 -10.33
N TYR A 61 -17.42 -1.17 -9.09
CA TYR A 61 -16.12 -0.52 -8.84
C TYR A 61 -14.94 -1.33 -9.40
N ASN A 62 -14.94 -2.66 -9.21
CA ASN A 62 -13.90 -3.55 -9.77
C ASN A 62 -13.83 -3.48 -11.31
N ASN A 63 -14.95 -3.23 -11.99
CA ASN A 63 -14.97 -3.09 -13.45
C ASN A 63 -14.45 -1.73 -13.95
N MET A 64 -14.53 -0.68 -13.13
CA MET A 64 -13.89 0.62 -13.41
C MET A 64 -12.36 0.56 -13.23
N ASP A 65 -11.89 -0.28 -12.31
CA ASP A 65 -10.48 -0.45 -11.93
C ASP A 65 -9.64 -1.23 -12.96
N ARG A 66 -10.28 -2.04 -13.82
CA ARG A 66 -9.58 -2.80 -14.88
C ARG A 66 -9.14 -1.97 -16.08
N GLN A 67 -9.64 -0.75 -16.25
CA GLN A 67 -9.31 0.08 -17.42
C GLN A 67 -8.18 1.10 -17.17
N ILE A 68 -7.84 1.38 -15.91
CA ILE A 68 -6.79 2.34 -15.54
C ILE A 68 -6.15 1.77 -14.27
N GLY A 69 -4.91 1.25 -14.35
CA GLY A 69 -4.28 0.44 -13.28
C GLY A 69 -4.16 1.12 -11.90
N GLY A 70 -5.26 1.16 -11.14
CA GLY A 70 -5.44 1.92 -9.90
C GLY A 70 -6.55 1.36 -9.00
N GLU A 71 -6.65 0.03 -8.90
CA GLU A 71 -7.73 -0.72 -8.21
C GLU A 71 -7.93 -0.41 -6.71
N GLN A 72 -7.04 0.36 -6.08
CA GLN A 72 -7.20 0.79 -4.69
C GLN A 72 -7.78 2.20 -4.54
N ASP A 73 -7.84 3.00 -5.61
CA ASP A 73 -8.14 4.42 -5.47
C ASP A 73 -9.63 4.74 -5.55
N THR A 74 -10.43 4.06 -6.38
CA THR A 74 -11.85 4.42 -6.59
C THR A 74 -12.75 4.10 -5.38
N LYS A 75 -12.65 2.88 -4.83
CA LYS A 75 -13.40 2.44 -3.63
C LYS A 75 -13.00 3.24 -2.40
N LYS A 76 -11.68 3.46 -2.25
CA LYS A 76 -11.11 4.24 -1.15
C LYS A 76 -11.54 5.70 -1.24
N GLN A 77 -11.49 6.34 -2.41
CA GLN A 77 -11.94 7.72 -2.60
C GLN A 77 -13.45 7.88 -2.35
N THR A 78 -14.26 6.93 -2.82
CA THR A 78 -15.71 6.92 -2.54
C THR A 78 -15.96 6.86 -1.03
N CYS A 79 -15.33 5.92 -0.33
CA CYS A 79 -15.49 5.81 1.12
C CYS A 79 -14.86 6.97 1.89
N LEU A 80 -13.79 7.57 1.38
CA LEU A 80 -13.18 8.78 1.95
C LEU A 80 -14.20 9.92 1.94
N ALA A 81 -14.85 10.17 0.80
CA ALA A 81 -15.86 11.22 0.67
C ALA A 81 -17.09 10.96 1.56
N LEU A 82 -17.56 9.72 1.64
CA LEU A 82 -18.69 9.33 2.49
C LEU A 82 -18.38 9.53 3.99
N CYS A 83 -17.18 9.15 4.44
CA CYS A 83 -16.77 9.38 5.83
C CYS A 83 -16.59 10.87 6.15
N GLN A 84 -16.02 11.66 5.23
CA GLN A 84 -15.84 13.10 5.39
C GLN A 84 -17.18 13.84 5.53
N ASN A 85 -18.21 13.47 4.76
CA ASN A 85 -19.55 14.05 4.90
C ASN A 85 -20.16 13.82 6.29
N SER A 86 -19.71 12.78 7.00
CA SER A 86 -20.15 12.48 8.36
C SER A 86 -19.21 13.05 9.43
N ASN A 87 -18.26 13.92 9.06
CA ASN A 87 -17.20 14.44 9.92
C ASN A 87 -16.40 13.35 10.64
N LYS A 88 -16.20 12.20 9.98
CA LYS A 88 -15.42 11.08 10.47
C LYS A 88 -14.26 10.77 9.54
N ASN A 89 -13.23 10.13 10.07
CA ASN A 89 -12.08 9.71 9.27
C ASN A 89 -12.37 8.36 8.63
N TYR A 90 -11.94 8.20 7.39
CA TYR A 90 -11.98 6.90 6.73
C TYR A 90 -11.02 5.93 7.44
N TYR A 91 -11.52 4.74 7.77
CA TYR A 91 -10.71 3.66 8.34
C TYR A 91 -10.47 2.56 7.31
N SER A 92 -11.55 1.95 6.81
CA SER A 92 -11.50 0.88 5.82
C SER A 92 -12.82 0.80 5.04
N TYR A 93 -12.85 0.00 3.98
CA TYR A 93 -14.09 -0.42 3.35
C TYR A 93 -14.17 -1.94 3.33
N SER A 94 -15.39 -2.47 3.22
CA SER A 94 -15.67 -3.89 3.05
C SER A 94 -16.88 -4.07 2.14
N CYS A 95 -17.02 -5.23 1.53
CA CYS A 95 -18.19 -5.59 0.75
C CYS A 95 -19.02 -6.58 1.55
N ASP A 96 -20.34 -6.40 1.61
CA ASP A 96 -21.22 -7.43 2.18
C ASP A 96 -21.55 -8.52 1.13
N ASN A 97 -22.28 -9.56 1.58
CA ASN A 97 -22.69 -10.68 0.73
C ASN A 97 -23.70 -10.30 -0.36
N ASN A 98 -24.25 -9.09 -0.31
CA ASN A 98 -25.15 -8.54 -1.33
C ASN A 98 -24.41 -7.57 -2.27
N ASP A 99 -23.07 -7.61 -2.27
CA ASP A 99 -22.21 -6.76 -3.08
C ASP A 99 -22.31 -5.26 -2.76
N HIS A 100 -22.82 -4.88 -1.58
CA HIS A 100 -22.84 -3.49 -1.16
C HIS A 100 -21.50 -3.06 -0.58
N LEU A 101 -21.04 -1.88 -1.00
CA LEU A 101 -19.86 -1.23 -0.44
C LEU A 101 -20.21 -0.60 0.92
N ASN A 102 -19.61 -1.17 1.98
CA ASN A 102 -19.66 -0.68 3.35
C ASN A 102 -18.40 0.10 3.68
N CYS A 103 -18.55 1.38 4.02
CA CYS A 103 -17.44 2.23 4.46
C CYS A 103 -17.41 2.29 5.99
N ILE A 104 -16.27 1.96 6.59
CA ILE A 104 -16.03 2.03 8.03
C ILE A 104 -15.35 3.37 8.32
N CYS A 105 -16.03 4.22 9.09
CA CYS A 105 -15.55 5.53 9.47
C CYS A 105 -15.35 5.61 10.99
N VAL A 106 -14.24 6.19 11.43
CA VAL A 106 -13.88 6.38 12.85
C VAL A 106 -13.72 7.85 13.21
#